data_AF-A0A8X7WML5-F1
#
_entry.id   AF-A0A8X7WML5-F1
#
_cell.length_a   1.000
_cell.length_b   1.000
_cell.length_c   1.000
_cell.angle_alpha   90.00
_cell.angle_beta   90.00
_cell.angle_gamma   90.00
#
_symmetry.space_group_name_H-M   'P 1'
#
loop_
_entity.id
_entity.type
_entity.pdbx_description
1 polymer ?
#
loop_
_entity_poly.entity_id
_entity_poly.type
_entity_poly.pdbx_seq_one_letter_code
_entity_poly.pdbx_strand_id
1 'polypeptide(L)'
;MSDIKQAEDAIARIKNSLGTSEDNSVALLIAYNWDESKIVNFWSFSSGAIISSLGLIHNPGVEIACELRQAPCGVCDRDTLCQRLGCLHSICCVCIEAHADTKIMNGEITIMCPIPCCGKMAASSLILSNLSLESSVIFKESLGSHFRASKAQVKSVFEHVGEPILARILRITCAIKGIALKLWRKKNSLLTSFLVVILFCHTFCEGSELSCAVQLGLANLYAAAFDMWGNIFKVYVSQSYP
;
A
#
# COMPACT_ATOMS: atom_id res chain seq x y z
N MET A 1 -14.76 15.68 4.71
CA MET A 1 -13.69 15.26 5.65
C MET A 1 -12.37 15.63 5.01
N SER A 2 -11.48 16.37 5.68
CA SER A 2 -10.22 16.85 5.07
C SER A 2 -9.30 15.67 4.71
N ASP A 3 -8.49 15.82 3.66
CA ASP A 3 -7.53 14.79 3.22
C ASP A 3 -6.53 14.43 4.32
N ILE A 4 -6.10 15.43 5.10
CA ILE A 4 -5.21 15.26 6.25
C ILE A 4 -5.83 14.31 7.28
N LYS A 5 -7.11 14.48 7.61
CA LYS A 5 -7.78 13.60 8.58
C LYS A 5 -7.85 12.15 8.08
N GLN A 6 -8.12 11.95 6.79
CA GLN A 6 -8.13 10.60 6.21
C GLN A 6 -6.74 9.96 6.20
N ALA A 7 -5.70 10.76 5.97
CA ALA A 7 -4.31 10.33 6.07
C ALA A 7 -3.95 9.92 7.51
N GLU A 8 -4.30 10.74 8.50
CA GLU A 8 -4.12 10.43 9.94
C GLU A 8 -4.86 9.15 10.34
N ASP A 9 -6.11 8.97 9.89
CA ASP A 9 -6.88 7.76 10.15
C ASP A 9 -6.21 6.51 9.53
N ALA A 10 -5.63 6.62 8.33
CA ALA A 10 -4.90 5.53 7.68
C ALA A 10 -3.62 5.17 8.43
N ILE A 11 -2.88 6.17 8.90
CA ILE A 11 -1.69 5.97 9.75
C ILE A 11 -2.07 5.21 11.01
N ALA A 12 -3.14 5.62 11.70
CA ALA A 12 -3.62 4.95 12.90
C ALA A 12 -4.01 3.49 12.66
N ARG A 13 -4.68 3.19 11.53
CA ARG A 13 -5.03 1.81 11.15
C ARG A 13 -3.78 0.95 10.93
N ILE A 14 -2.82 1.40 10.11
CA ILE A 14 -1.59 0.64 9.86
C ILE A 14 -0.78 0.43 11.13
N LYS A 15 -0.64 1.48 11.96
CA LYS A 15 0.03 1.41 13.26
C LYS A 15 -0.55 0.30 14.12
N ASN A 16 -1.87 0.28 14.28
CA ASN A 16 -2.58 -0.69 15.10
C ASN A 16 -2.55 -2.10 14.51
N SER A 17 -2.74 -2.25 13.19
CA SER A 17 -2.76 -3.55 12.52
C SER A 17 -1.39 -4.24 12.53
N LEU A 18 -0.30 -3.48 12.42
CA LEU A 18 1.05 -4.04 12.33
C LEU A 18 1.84 -4.00 13.65
N GLY A 19 1.35 -3.30 14.66
CA GLY A 19 2.09 -3.07 15.92
C GLY A 19 3.36 -2.26 15.71
N THR A 20 3.34 -1.28 14.81
CA THR A 20 4.52 -0.46 14.46
C THR A 20 4.44 0.93 15.10
N SER A 21 5.52 1.72 15.00
CA SER A 21 5.46 3.14 15.37
C SER A 21 4.68 3.94 14.32
N GLU A 22 4.26 5.14 14.70
CA GLU A 22 3.62 6.10 13.79
C GLU A 22 4.55 6.41 12.59
N ASP A 23 5.82 6.62 12.87
CA ASP A 23 6.86 6.90 11.89
C ASP A 23 7.03 5.79 10.85
N ASN A 24 7.10 4.54 11.32
CA ASN A 24 7.17 3.38 10.45
C ASN A 24 5.88 3.26 9.62
N SER A 25 4.72 3.58 10.20
CA SER A 25 3.42 3.55 9.50
C SER A 25 3.36 4.60 8.39
N VAL A 26 3.83 5.82 8.64
CA VAL A 26 3.95 6.89 7.64
C VAL A 26 4.87 6.46 6.50
N ALA A 27 6.06 5.94 6.81
CA ALA A 27 7.00 5.48 5.79
C ALA A 27 6.46 4.33 4.94
N LEU A 28 5.77 3.36 5.57
CA LEU A 28 5.09 2.28 4.85
C LEU A 28 4.01 2.83 3.93
N LEU A 29 3.16 3.74 4.41
CA LEU A 29 2.10 4.35 3.60
C LEU A 29 2.66 5.13 2.41
N ILE A 30 3.73 5.90 2.59
CA ILE A 30 4.39 6.60 1.47
C ILE A 30 4.99 5.60 0.49
N ALA A 31 5.76 4.62 0.96
CA ALA A 31 6.45 3.64 0.11
C ALA A 31 5.49 2.77 -0.71
N TYR A 32 4.30 2.51 -0.17
CA TYR A 32 3.27 1.70 -0.83
C TYR A 32 2.10 2.54 -1.37
N ASN A 33 2.32 3.85 -1.57
CA ASN A 33 1.34 4.77 -2.17
C ASN A 33 -0.06 4.68 -1.54
N TRP A 34 -0.09 4.58 -0.21
CA TRP A 34 -1.30 4.52 0.62
C TRP A 34 -2.21 3.31 0.35
N ASP A 35 -1.64 2.21 -0.20
CA ASP A 35 -2.32 0.93 -0.34
C ASP A 35 -2.17 0.09 0.94
N GLU A 36 -3.11 0.27 1.87
CA GLU A 36 -3.13 -0.41 3.17
C GLU A 36 -3.16 -1.94 3.01
N SER A 37 -3.91 -2.46 2.03
CA SER A 37 -4.03 -3.90 1.80
C SER A 37 -2.71 -4.49 1.32
N LYS A 38 -2.01 -3.79 0.42
CA LYS A 38 -0.69 -4.19 -0.04
C LYS A 38 0.30 -4.23 1.13
N ILE A 39 0.32 -3.18 1.96
CA ILE A 39 1.19 -3.12 3.14
C ILE A 39 0.96 -4.32 4.06
N VAL A 40 -0.29 -4.58 4.45
CA VAL A 40 -0.64 -5.68 5.37
C VAL A 40 -0.20 -7.03 4.79
N ASN A 41 -0.52 -7.30 3.52
CA ASN A 41 -0.17 -8.56 2.86
C ASN A 41 1.36 -8.78 2.80
N PHE A 42 2.12 -7.76 2.41
CA PHE A 42 3.58 -7.87 2.34
C PHE A 42 4.21 -7.97 3.73
N TRP A 43 3.70 -7.23 4.71
CA TRP A 43 4.19 -7.27 6.09
C TRP A 43 4.00 -8.64 6.73
N SER A 44 2.84 -9.28 6.51
CA SER A 44 2.58 -10.64 6.98
C SER A 44 3.51 -11.68 6.36
N PHE A 45 4.01 -11.45 5.15
CA PHE A 45 4.89 -12.39 4.45
C PHE A 45 6.38 -12.19 4.78
N SER A 46 6.87 -10.94 4.84
CA SER A 46 8.30 -10.66 5.02
C SER A 46 8.56 -9.29 5.65
N SER A 47 8.13 -9.09 6.89
CA SER A 47 8.38 -7.86 7.65
C SER A 47 9.88 -7.51 7.72
N GLY A 48 10.77 -8.50 7.89
CA GLY A 48 12.22 -8.27 7.96
C GLY A 48 12.83 -7.65 6.69
N ALA A 49 12.39 -8.08 5.50
CA ALA A 49 12.87 -7.51 4.24
C ALA A 49 12.39 -6.05 4.04
N ILE A 50 11.15 -5.77 4.44
CA ILE A 50 10.57 -4.41 4.39
C ILE A 50 11.32 -3.48 5.35
N ILE A 51 11.55 -3.94 6.58
CA ILE A 51 12.31 -3.19 7.58
C ILE A 51 13.72 -2.86 7.08
N SER A 52 14.40 -3.84 6.48
CA SER A 52 15.75 -3.63 5.96
C SER A 52 15.76 -2.64 4.79
N SER A 53 14.87 -2.82 3.81
CA SER A 53 14.83 -2.02 2.58
C SER A 53 14.41 -0.57 2.80
N LEU A 54 13.45 -0.32 3.68
CA LEU A 54 13.01 1.05 4.03
C LEU A 54 13.82 1.67 5.17
N GLY A 55 14.78 0.93 5.73
CA GLY A 55 15.57 1.40 6.87
C GLY A 55 14.74 1.60 8.14
N LEU A 56 13.61 0.90 8.28
CA LEU A 56 12.75 1.02 9.46
C LEU A 56 13.50 0.58 10.72
N ILE A 57 13.14 1.17 11.84
CA ILE A 57 13.65 0.75 13.14
C ILE A 57 12.71 -0.33 13.69
N HIS A 58 13.22 -1.55 13.82
CA HIS A 58 12.49 -2.65 14.42
C HIS A 58 12.53 -2.51 15.95
N ASN A 59 11.35 -2.57 16.57
CA ASN A 59 11.15 -2.62 18.02
C ASN A 59 11.19 -1.26 18.77
N PRO A 60 10.03 -0.65 19.05
CA PRO A 60 9.89 0.46 20.01
C PRO A 60 9.75 -0.01 21.47
N GLY A 61 9.80 -1.32 21.75
CA GLY A 61 9.63 -1.86 23.11
C GLY A 61 10.76 -1.51 24.07
N VAL A 62 11.90 -1.06 23.53
CA VAL A 62 12.82 -0.22 24.29
C VAL A 62 12.41 1.20 23.94
N GLU A 63 11.67 1.85 24.84
CA GLU A 63 11.77 3.29 24.96
C GLU A 63 13.27 3.57 25.04
N ILE A 64 13.90 3.89 23.91
CA ILE A 64 15.19 4.53 23.92
C ILE A 64 14.83 5.88 24.51
N ALA A 65 14.86 5.93 25.84
CA ALA A 65 14.55 7.11 26.59
C ALA A 65 15.32 8.22 25.90
N CYS A 66 14.59 9.26 25.53
CA CYS A 66 15.07 10.46 24.85
C CYS A 66 16.00 11.26 25.77
N GLU A 67 16.84 10.57 26.53
CA GLU A 67 17.81 11.11 27.45
C GLU A 67 18.85 11.81 26.61
N LEU A 68 18.89 13.12 26.78
CA LEU A 68 20.02 13.92 26.36
C LEU A 68 21.25 13.42 27.10
N ARG A 69 22.27 13.02 26.35
CA ARG A 69 23.54 12.55 26.90
C ARG A 69 24.66 13.44 26.40
N GLN A 70 25.58 13.77 27.29
CA GLN A 70 26.80 14.45 26.91
C GLN A 70 27.64 13.51 26.03
N ALA A 71 27.79 13.86 24.75
CA ALA A 71 28.52 13.08 23.77
C ALA A 71 28.96 13.97 22.59
N PRO A 72 29.98 13.58 21.83
CA PRO A 72 30.29 14.22 20.56
C PRO A 72 29.13 14.00 19.58
N CYS A 73 28.63 15.09 19.00
CA CYS A 73 27.59 15.03 17.98
C CYS A 73 28.15 14.42 16.69
N GLY A 74 27.53 13.36 16.17
CA GLY A 74 28.03 12.70 14.95
C GLY A 74 27.91 13.51 13.66
N VAL A 75 27.36 14.73 13.69
CA VAL A 75 27.23 15.62 12.53
C VAL A 75 28.18 16.81 12.61
N CYS A 76 28.30 17.46 13.77
CA CYS A 76 29.12 18.66 13.94
C CYS A 76 30.35 18.47 14.82
N ASP A 77 30.59 17.25 15.31
CA ASP A 77 31.72 16.84 16.15
C ASP A 77 31.91 17.64 17.45
N ARG A 78 30.92 18.45 17.85
CA ARG A 78 30.94 19.20 19.12
C ARG A 78 30.48 18.31 20.27
N ASP A 79 31.19 18.38 21.39
CA ASP A 79 30.76 17.77 22.66
C ASP A 79 29.60 18.57 23.25
N THR A 80 28.40 18.00 23.18
CA THR A 80 27.17 18.66 23.62
C THR A 80 26.13 17.65 24.08
N LEU A 81 24.96 18.13 24.49
CA LEU A 81 23.81 17.30 24.77
C LEU A 81 23.26 16.74 23.45
N CYS A 82 23.43 15.44 23.27
CA CYS A 82 22.99 14.71 22.09
C CYS A 82 21.83 13.79 22.44
N GLN A 83 20.90 13.68 21.50
CA GLN A 83 19.84 12.69 21.52
C GLN A 83 20.26 11.47 20.71
N ARG A 84 19.96 10.28 21.24
CA ARG A 84 20.22 9.02 20.53
C ARG A 84 19.04 8.69 19.63
N LEU A 85 19.28 8.60 18.33
CA LEU A 85 18.28 8.16 17.36
C LEU A 85 18.04 6.65 17.48
N GLY A 86 16.97 6.14 16.88
CA GLY A 86 16.69 4.69 16.90
C GLY A 86 17.71 3.84 16.11
N CYS A 87 18.54 4.46 15.27
CA CYS A 87 19.72 3.84 14.66
C CYS A 87 20.96 3.88 15.57
N LEU A 88 20.81 4.33 16.81
CA LEU A 88 21.82 4.44 17.86
C LEU A 88 22.88 5.54 17.69
N HIS A 89 22.83 6.34 16.62
CA HIS A 89 23.67 7.53 16.46
C HIS A 89 23.22 8.67 17.37
N SER A 90 24.21 9.35 17.97
CA SER A 90 24.00 10.51 18.86
C SER A 90 24.16 11.81 18.09
N ILE A 91 23.12 12.64 18.11
CA ILE A 91 23.07 13.90 17.34
C ILE A 91 22.47 14.99 18.23
N CYS A 92 23.04 16.19 18.20
CA CYS A 92 22.52 17.32 18.96
C CYS A 92 21.22 17.88 18.35
N CYS A 93 20.35 18.47 19.18
CA CYS A 93 19.05 19.00 18.75
C CYS A 93 19.18 19.99 17.58
N VAL A 94 20.18 20.88 17.61
CA VAL A 94 20.44 21.85 16.54
C VAL A 94 20.69 21.18 15.19
N CYS A 95 21.45 20.08 15.16
CA CYS A 95 21.72 19.35 13.91
C CYS A 95 20.51 18.52 13.47
N ILE A 96 19.72 17.99 14.42
CA ILE A 96 18.48 17.26 14.13
C ILE A 96 17.46 18.21 13.48
N GLU A 97 17.21 19.37 14.10
CA GLU A 97 16.28 20.39 13.62
C GLU A 97 16.69 20.90 12.23
N ALA A 98 17.93 21.37 12.06
CA ALA A 98 18.41 21.89 10.78
C ALA A 98 18.31 20.85 9.64
N HIS A 99 18.64 19.59 9.93
CA HIS A 99 18.51 18.50 8.96
C HIS A 99 17.06 18.22 8.60
N ALA A 100 16.19 18.12 9.60
CA ALA A 100 14.77 17.85 9.39
C ALA A 100 14.07 18.97 8.63
N ASP A 101 14.33 20.23 8.99
CA ASP A 101 13.79 21.41 8.30
C ASP A 101 14.23 21.43 6.83
N THR A 102 15.52 21.22 6.57
CA THR A 102 16.04 21.15 5.18
C THR A 102 15.35 20.06 4.37
N LYS A 103 15.13 18.88 4.98
CA LYS A 103 14.48 17.75 4.32
C LYS A 103 13.01 18.02 4.00
N ILE A 104 12.26 18.55 4.96
CA ILE A 104 10.85 18.90 4.79
C ILE A 104 10.69 20.02 3.77
N MET A 105 11.53 21.05 3.79
CA MET A 105 11.52 22.13 2.79
C MET A 105 11.80 21.62 1.38
N ASN A 106 12.58 20.54 1.24
CA ASN A 106 12.81 19.86 -0.04
C ASN A 106 11.68 18.89 -0.43
N GLY A 107 10.62 18.77 0.38
CA GLY A 107 9.48 17.88 0.12
C GLY A 107 9.70 16.42 0.55
N GLU A 108 10.77 16.13 1.28
CA GLU A 108 11.01 14.78 1.82
C GLU A 108 10.19 14.58 3.11
N ILE A 109 9.20 13.68 3.06
CA ILE A 109 8.33 13.38 4.22
C ILE A 109 8.97 12.32 5.14
N THR A 110 9.77 11.41 4.58
CA THR A 110 10.48 10.38 5.35
C THR A 110 11.90 10.84 5.66
N ILE A 111 12.18 11.14 6.93
CA ILE A 111 13.48 11.69 7.34
C ILE A 111 14.44 10.58 7.77
N MET A 112 15.55 10.47 7.06
CA MET A 112 16.62 9.50 7.34
C MET A 112 17.66 10.09 8.30
N CYS A 113 18.39 9.22 8.99
CA CYS A 113 19.54 9.60 9.80
C CYS A 113 20.54 10.41 8.96
N PRO A 114 21.02 11.57 9.45
CA PRO A 114 21.97 12.42 8.71
C PRO A 114 23.39 11.84 8.65
N ILE A 115 23.69 10.78 9.40
CA ILE A 115 25.00 10.13 9.35
C ILE A 115 25.15 9.39 8.02
N PRO A 116 26.21 9.69 7.24
CA PRO A 116 26.47 9.01 5.97
C PRO A 116 26.48 7.49 6.14
N CYS A 117 25.96 6.78 5.13
CA CYS A 117 25.89 5.32 5.09
C CYS A 117 25.01 4.64 6.16
N CYS A 118 24.37 5.38 7.08
CA CYS A 118 23.50 4.77 8.09
C CYS A 118 22.26 4.12 7.45
N GLY A 119 21.58 4.85 6.56
CA GLY A 119 20.43 4.33 5.81
C GLY A 119 19.24 3.92 6.67
N LYS A 120 19.21 4.31 7.95
CA LYS A 120 18.07 4.07 8.85
C LYS A 120 17.23 5.33 8.98
N MET A 121 15.92 5.14 9.13
CA MET A 121 15.01 6.23 9.47
C MET A 121 15.45 6.86 10.79
N ALA A 122 15.45 8.18 10.84
CA ALA A 122 15.50 8.86 12.11
C ALA A 122 14.06 8.86 12.63
N ALA A 123 13.76 8.03 13.64
CA ALA A 123 12.42 7.85 14.18
C ALA A 123 11.70 9.21 14.35
N SER A 124 10.66 9.44 13.55
CA SER A 124 9.97 10.72 13.38
C SER A 124 9.27 11.26 14.63
N SER A 125 8.98 10.49 15.68
CA SER A 125 8.43 11.07 16.93
C SER A 125 9.43 12.01 17.65
N LEU A 126 10.73 11.75 17.47
CA LEU A 126 11.82 12.57 17.98
C LEU A 126 12.12 13.78 17.10
N ILE A 127 11.96 13.66 15.80
CA ILE A 127 12.17 14.78 14.89
C ILE A 127 10.97 15.73 14.92
N LEU A 128 9.75 15.21 14.90
CA LEU A 128 8.51 15.99 14.93
C LEU A 128 8.38 16.83 16.20
N SER A 129 8.88 16.34 17.34
CA SER A 129 8.91 17.11 18.60
C SER A 129 9.95 18.24 18.62
N ASN A 130 10.94 18.20 17.72
CA ASN A 130 11.97 19.23 17.56
C ASN A 130 11.79 20.07 16.28
N LEU A 131 10.73 19.84 15.50
CA LEU A 131 10.47 20.66 14.31
C LEU A 131 10.10 22.08 14.72
N SER A 132 10.52 23.03 13.89
CA SER A 132 9.95 24.36 13.92
C SER A 132 8.43 24.30 13.63
N LEU A 133 7.70 25.32 14.09
CA LEU A 133 6.26 25.43 13.83
C LEU A 133 5.96 25.46 12.32
N GLU A 134 6.82 26.11 11.55
CA GLU A 134 6.72 26.20 10.09
C GLU A 134 6.87 24.83 9.43
N SER A 135 7.95 24.10 9.73
CA SER A 135 8.19 22.75 9.20
C SER A 135 7.08 21.77 9.59
N SER A 136 6.49 21.93 10.79
CA SER A 136 5.37 21.10 11.24
C SER A 136 4.11 21.30 10.38
N VAL A 137 3.83 22.53 9.96
CA VAL A 137 2.71 22.84 9.05
C VAL A 137 2.99 22.28 7.66
N ILE A 138 4.18 22.54 7.12
CA ILE A 138 4.60 22.06 5.79
C ILE A 138 4.55 20.53 5.74
N PHE A 139 5.01 19.85 6.80
CA PHE A 139 4.95 18.40 6.90
C PHE A 139 3.51 17.88 6.78
N LYS A 140 2.56 18.47 7.52
CA LYS A 140 1.15 18.05 7.50
C LYS A 140 0.50 18.32 6.14
N GLU A 141 0.78 19.47 5.53
CA GLU A 141 0.30 19.78 4.19
C GLU A 141 0.89 18.83 3.15
N SER A 142 2.18 18.54 3.24
CA SER A 142 2.88 17.59 2.36
C SER A 142 2.27 16.19 2.49
N LEU A 143 1.99 15.74 3.70
CA LEU A 143 1.33 14.45 3.95
C LEU A 143 -0.06 14.39 3.30
N GLY A 144 -0.89 15.43 3.51
CA GLY A 144 -2.20 15.54 2.88
C GLY A 144 -2.14 15.57 1.35
N SER A 145 -1.15 16.27 0.79
CA SER A 145 -0.94 16.35 -0.66
C SER A 145 -0.55 14.98 -1.25
N HIS A 146 0.32 14.23 -0.57
CA HIS A 146 0.76 12.91 -0.98
C HIS A 146 -0.39 11.89 -0.93
N PHE A 147 -1.26 12.00 0.08
CA PHE A 147 -2.47 11.19 0.18
C PHE A 147 -3.46 11.51 -0.94
N ARG A 148 -3.71 12.80 -1.22
CA ARG A 148 -4.58 13.21 -2.31
C ARG A 148 -4.07 12.70 -3.67
N ALA A 149 -2.76 12.84 -3.91
CA ALA A 149 -2.13 12.40 -5.14
C ALA A 149 -2.30 10.89 -5.37
N SER A 150 -2.14 10.07 -4.32
CA SER A 150 -2.34 8.62 -4.43
C SER A 150 -3.78 8.25 -4.81
N LYS A 151 -4.78 8.94 -4.23
CA LYS A 151 -6.19 8.73 -4.56
C LYS A 151 -6.53 9.17 -5.99
N ALA A 152 -5.94 10.27 -6.46
CA ALA A 152 -6.13 10.74 -7.83
C ALA A 152 -5.59 9.74 -8.86
N GLN A 153 -4.44 9.11 -8.58
CA GLN A 153 -3.89 8.06 -9.44
C GLN A 153 -4.84 6.87 -9.56
N VAL A 154 -5.39 6.37 -8.46
CA VAL A 154 -6.37 5.27 -8.46
C VAL A 154 -7.60 5.65 -9.30
N LYS A 155 -8.13 6.86 -9.10
CA LYS A 155 -9.27 7.37 -9.88
C LYS A 155 -8.99 7.41 -11.38
N SER A 156 -7.80 7.89 -11.78
CA SER A 156 -7.41 7.97 -13.20
C SER A 156 -7.31 6.61 -13.87
N VAL A 157 -6.83 5.58 -13.15
CA VAL A 157 -6.79 4.20 -13.64
C VAL A 157 -8.21 3.69 -13.85
N PHE A 158 -9.11 3.88 -12.89
CA PHE A 158 -10.51 3.48 -13.05
C PHE A 158 -11.23 4.21 -14.18
N GLU A 159 -10.96 5.49 -14.42
CA GLU A 159 -11.55 6.26 -15.52
C GLU A 159 -11.04 5.81 -16.90
N HIS A 160 -9.74 5.51 -17.04
CA HIS A 160 -9.17 5.05 -18.30
C HIS A 160 -9.51 3.58 -18.61
N VAL A 161 -9.67 2.75 -17.58
CA VAL A 161 -9.96 1.31 -17.71
C VAL A 161 -11.47 1.06 -17.78
N GLY A 162 -12.27 1.83 -17.05
CA GLY A 162 -13.67 1.54 -16.73
C GLY A 162 -14.62 1.48 -17.93
N GLU A 163 -14.66 2.52 -18.77
CA GLU A 163 -15.58 2.58 -19.92
C GLU A 163 -15.24 1.55 -21.03
N PRO A 164 -13.99 1.48 -21.55
CA PRO A 164 -13.70 0.60 -22.68
C PRO A 164 -13.66 -0.88 -22.31
N ILE A 165 -13.27 -1.24 -21.08
CA ILE A 165 -13.23 -2.64 -20.65
C ILE A 165 -14.60 -3.14 -20.24
N LEU A 166 -15.41 -2.36 -19.52
CA LEU A 166 -16.77 -2.78 -19.17
C LEU A 166 -17.64 -2.95 -20.43
N ALA A 167 -17.49 -2.05 -21.42
CA ALA A 167 -18.12 -2.21 -22.73
C ALA A 167 -17.61 -3.44 -23.50
N ARG A 168 -16.31 -3.77 -23.42
CA ARG A 168 -15.76 -5.00 -23.99
C ARG A 168 -16.29 -6.25 -23.29
N ILE A 169 -16.32 -6.28 -21.96
CA ILE A 169 -16.87 -7.37 -21.15
C ILE A 169 -18.36 -7.56 -21.45
N LEU A 170 -19.15 -6.49 -21.55
CA LEU A 170 -20.57 -6.55 -21.92
C LEU A 170 -20.80 -7.12 -23.33
N ARG A 171 -19.98 -6.73 -24.32
CA ARG A 171 -20.06 -7.31 -25.67
C ARG A 171 -19.69 -8.78 -25.68
N ILE A 172 -18.63 -9.17 -24.97
CA ILE A 172 -18.17 -10.55 -24.86
C ILE A 172 -19.23 -11.41 -24.15
N THR A 173 -19.80 -10.94 -23.03
CA THR A 173 -20.84 -11.66 -22.30
C THR A 173 -22.14 -11.79 -23.09
N CYS A 174 -22.53 -10.79 -23.88
CA CYS A 174 -23.66 -10.91 -24.82
C CYS A 174 -23.39 -11.93 -25.93
N ALA A 175 -22.19 -11.94 -26.52
CA ALA A 175 -21.80 -12.91 -27.54
C ALA A 175 -21.78 -14.34 -26.98
N ILE A 176 -21.22 -14.52 -25.78
CA ILE A 176 -21.19 -15.80 -25.07
C ILE A 176 -22.61 -16.29 -24.74
N LYS A 177 -23.52 -15.41 -24.28
CA LYS A 177 -24.93 -15.79 -24.07
C LYS A 177 -25.58 -16.30 -25.36
N GLY A 178 -25.35 -15.63 -26.49
CA GLY A 178 -25.89 -16.05 -27.79
C GLY A 178 -25.34 -17.41 -28.27
N ILE A 179 -24.06 -17.67 -28.04
CA ILE A 179 -23.40 -18.93 -28.40
C ILE A 179 -23.82 -20.06 -27.45
N ALA A 180 -23.85 -19.79 -26.14
CA ALA A 180 -24.28 -20.75 -25.13
C ALA A 180 -25.74 -21.16 -25.32
N LEU A 181 -26.65 -20.24 -25.64
CA LEU A 181 -28.05 -20.58 -25.97
C LEU A 181 -28.17 -21.47 -27.21
N LYS A 182 -27.36 -21.22 -28.25
CA LYS A 182 -27.34 -22.06 -29.45
C LYS A 182 -26.79 -23.46 -29.19
N LEU A 183 -25.75 -23.58 -28.35
CA LEU A 183 -25.14 -24.86 -28.01
C LEU A 183 -25.96 -25.66 -26.98
N TRP A 184 -26.63 -24.98 -26.04
CA TRP A 184 -27.56 -25.60 -25.09
C TRP A 184 -28.71 -26.30 -25.81
N ARG A 185 -29.22 -25.69 -26.90
CA ARG A 185 -30.23 -26.31 -27.79
C ARG A 185 -29.76 -27.59 -28.48
N LYS A 186 -28.44 -27.82 -28.54
CA LYS A 186 -27.81 -29.00 -29.16
C LYS A 186 -27.33 -30.05 -28.14
N LYS A 187 -27.65 -29.89 -26.85
CA LYS A 187 -27.36 -30.85 -25.75
C LYS A 187 -25.89 -31.30 -25.61
N ASN A 188 -24.91 -30.50 -26.06
CA ASN A 188 -23.49 -30.85 -25.93
C ASN A 188 -22.80 -30.04 -24.82
N SER A 189 -23.02 -30.47 -23.57
CA SER A 189 -22.53 -29.86 -22.32
C SER A 189 -21.01 -29.67 -22.25
N LEU A 190 -20.23 -30.61 -22.79
CA LEU A 190 -18.76 -30.55 -22.79
C LEU A 190 -18.22 -29.46 -23.71
N LEU A 191 -18.87 -29.21 -24.85
CA LEU A 191 -18.42 -28.21 -25.82
C LEU A 191 -18.66 -26.78 -25.34
N THR A 192 -19.74 -26.57 -24.59
CA THR A 192 -20.05 -25.27 -23.96
C THR A 192 -19.00 -24.88 -22.93
N SER A 193 -18.56 -25.81 -22.08
CA SER A 193 -17.56 -25.53 -21.05
C SER A 193 -16.18 -25.25 -21.67
N PHE A 194 -15.78 -26.02 -22.69
CA PHE A 194 -14.51 -25.78 -23.40
C PHE A 194 -14.47 -24.43 -24.11
N LEU A 195 -15.56 -24.01 -24.75
CA LEU A 195 -15.63 -22.72 -25.44
C LEU A 195 -15.56 -21.53 -24.47
N VAL A 196 -16.15 -21.64 -23.27
CA VAL A 196 -16.05 -20.61 -22.24
C VAL A 196 -14.59 -20.44 -21.78
N VAL A 197 -13.86 -21.53 -21.58
CA VAL A 197 -12.43 -21.49 -21.18
C VAL A 197 -11.54 -20.94 -22.30
N ILE A 198 -11.76 -21.35 -23.55
CA ILE A 198 -10.97 -20.84 -24.69
C ILE A 198 -11.22 -19.35 -24.92
N LEU A 199 -12.49 -18.91 -24.85
CA LEU A 199 -12.83 -17.48 -24.98
C LEU A 199 -12.28 -16.66 -23.80
N PHE A 200 -12.21 -17.24 -22.61
CA PHE A 200 -11.54 -16.62 -21.45
C PHE A 200 -10.04 -16.44 -21.69
N CYS A 201 -9.35 -17.49 -22.16
CA CYS A 201 -7.93 -17.39 -22.49
C CYS A 201 -7.68 -16.37 -23.61
N HIS A 202 -8.48 -16.34 -24.66
CA HIS A 202 -8.26 -15.46 -25.81
C HIS A 202 -8.57 -13.98 -25.50
N THR A 203 -9.52 -13.70 -24.61
CA THR A 203 -9.86 -12.31 -24.22
C THR A 203 -8.88 -11.70 -23.23
N PHE A 204 -8.13 -12.52 -22.50
CA PHE A 204 -7.18 -12.05 -21.48
C PHE A 204 -5.70 -12.26 -21.84
N CYS A 205 -5.36 -13.21 -22.73
CA CYS A 205 -3.96 -13.43 -23.12
C CYS A 205 -3.49 -12.59 -24.32
N GLU A 206 -4.39 -12.11 -25.19
CA GLU A 206 -3.96 -11.45 -26.44
C GLU A 206 -3.74 -9.93 -26.37
N GLY A 207 -3.74 -9.30 -25.18
CA GLY A 207 -3.47 -7.86 -25.19
C GLY A 207 -3.40 -7.09 -23.89
N SER A 208 -2.70 -7.59 -22.86
CA SER A 208 -2.51 -6.75 -21.68
C SER A 208 -1.17 -6.90 -20.96
N GLU A 209 -0.46 -5.78 -20.86
CA GLU A 209 0.42 -5.41 -19.75
C GLU A 209 -0.39 -5.16 -18.45
N LEU A 210 -1.40 -5.99 -18.16
CA LEU A 210 -2.11 -5.92 -16.89
C LEU A 210 -1.23 -6.64 -15.85
N SER A 211 -0.77 -5.86 -14.86
CA SER A 211 -0.08 -6.36 -13.68
C SER A 211 -0.82 -7.56 -13.08
N CYS A 212 -0.04 -8.61 -12.79
CA CYS A 212 -0.47 -9.92 -12.27
C CYS A 212 -1.47 -9.82 -11.09
N ALA A 213 -1.43 -8.73 -10.32
CA ALA A 213 -2.35 -8.47 -9.21
C ALA A 213 -3.82 -8.28 -9.63
N VAL A 214 -4.09 -7.63 -10.77
CA VAL A 214 -5.45 -7.43 -11.28
C VAL A 214 -5.99 -8.73 -11.86
N GLN A 215 -5.13 -9.51 -12.51
CA GLN A 215 -5.48 -10.84 -13.02
C GLN A 215 -5.82 -11.80 -11.86
N LEU A 216 -5.08 -11.75 -10.75
CA LEU A 216 -5.34 -12.57 -9.56
C LEU A 216 -6.62 -12.12 -8.83
N GLY A 217 -6.86 -10.82 -8.72
CA GLY A 217 -8.08 -10.26 -8.13
C GLY A 217 -9.34 -10.65 -8.90
N LEU A 218 -9.29 -10.56 -10.24
CA LEU A 218 -10.37 -11.02 -11.11
C LEU A 218 -10.53 -12.54 -11.02
N ALA A 219 -9.45 -13.31 -11.05
CA ALA A 219 -9.49 -14.77 -10.92
C ALA A 219 -10.16 -15.22 -9.61
N ASN A 220 -9.87 -14.55 -8.48
CA ASN A 220 -10.49 -14.85 -7.20
C ASN A 220 -11.98 -14.45 -7.14
N LEU A 221 -12.34 -13.29 -7.69
CA LEU A 221 -13.73 -12.85 -7.78
C LEU A 221 -14.56 -13.81 -8.67
N TYR A 222 -13.96 -14.31 -9.74
CA TYR A 222 -14.59 -15.28 -10.62
C TYR A 222 -14.62 -16.69 -10.04
N ALA A 223 -13.61 -17.13 -9.28
CA ALA A 223 -13.67 -18.39 -8.54
C ALA A 223 -14.83 -18.37 -7.54
N ALA A 224 -15.01 -17.26 -6.81
CA ALA A 224 -16.15 -17.07 -5.91
C ALA A 224 -17.49 -17.06 -6.67
N ALA A 225 -17.55 -16.43 -7.84
CA ALA A 225 -18.75 -16.46 -8.68
C ALA A 225 -19.04 -17.88 -9.20
N PHE A 226 -18.05 -18.62 -9.69
CA PHE A 226 -18.21 -19.99 -10.16
C PHE A 226 -18.67 -20.93 -9.04
N ASP A 227 -18.13 -20.76 -7.83
CA ASP A 227 -18.54 -21.55 -6.67
C ASP A 227 -19.98 -21.24 -6.25
N MET A 228 -20.36 -19.95 -6.28
CA MET A 228 -21.75 -19.51 -6.06
C MET A 228 -22.70 -20.10 -7.10
N TRP A 229 -22.33 -20.07 -8.38
CA TRP A 229 -23.14 -20.66 -9.46
C TRP A 229 -23.20 -22.18 -9.39
N GLY A 230 -22.11 -22.85 -9.01
CA GLY A 230 -22.06 -24.30 -8.79
C GLY A 230 -22.99 -24.75 -7.68
N ASN A 231 -23.07 -23.97 -6.59
CA ASN A 231 -24.00 -24.22 -5.49
C ASN A 231 -25.46 -23.98 -5.89
N ILE A 232 -25.75 -22.92 -6.66
CA ILE A 232 -27.09 -22.67 -7.23
C ILE A 232 -27.51 -23.83 -8.15
N PHE A 233 -26.59 -24.34 -8.98
CA PHE A 233 -26.86 -25.48 -9.86
C PHE A 233 -27.12 -26.78 -9.08
N LYS A 234 -26.37 -27.04 -8.00
CA LYS A 234 -26.64 -28.21 -7.12
C LYS A 234 -28.03 -28.17 -6.52
N VAL A 235 -28.46 -27.00 -6.04
CA VAL A 235 -29.81 -26.80 -5.50
C VAL A 235 -30.88 -27.04 -6.57
N TYR A 236 -30.69 -26.50 -7.77
CA TYR A 236 -31.66 -26.64 -8.86
C TYR A 236 -31.77 -28.09 -9.39
N VAL A 237 -30.65 -28.81 -9.48
CA VAL A 237 -30.62 -30.21 -9.91
C VAL A 237 -31.26 -31.14 -8.86
N SER A 238 -31.06 -30.85 -7.57
CA SER A 238 -31.69 -31.62 -6.48
C SER A 238 -33.22 -31.47 -6.39
N GLN A 239 -33.79 -30.41 -6.98
CA GLN A 239 -35.24 -30.17 -7.01
C GLN A 239 -35.92 -30.67 -8.29
N SER A 240 -35.14 -31.11 -9.29
CA SER A 240 -35.65 -31.47 -10.62
C SER A 240 -35.77 -32.99 -10.86
N TYR A 241 -35.44 -33.81 -9.87
CA TYR A 241 -35.60 -35.27 -9.91
C TYR A 241 -36.28 -35.76 -8.62
N PRO A 242 -37.56 -36.19 -8.67
CA PRO A 242 -38.14 -37.04 -7.62
C PRO A 242 -37.59 -38.47 -7.66
#